data_AF-A0A3D4H006-F1
#
_entry.id   AF-A0A3D4H006-F1
#
_cell.length_a   1.000
_cell.length_b   1.000
_cell.length_c   1.000
_cell.angle_alpha   90.00
_cell.angle_beta   90.00
_cell.angle_gamma   90.00
#
_symmetry.space_group_name_H-M   'P 1'
#
loop_
_entity.id
_entity.type
_entity.pdbx_description
1 polymer ?
#
loop_
_entity_poly.entity_id
_entity_poly.type
_entity_poly.pdbx_seq_one_letter_code
_entity_poly.pdbx_strand_id
1 'polypeptide(L)'
;GWLGVEGQYDEKRSGFQVQNVMDHGPAALSGLKRGDLILSFQGEEILSGEHLRSLVLTTSPGTKVQMKIKRDEKPETSRVEVGRMPPDVIVENRIFGHTKTVSGTAMPDAGGALMVQQELHMLRQEVRRLQQQLQVRPKQALQGN
;
A
#
# COMPACT_ATOMS: atom_id res chain seq x y z
N GLY A 1 -5.65 5.97 10.02
CA GLY A 1 -4.51 5.14 9.59
C GLY A 1 -4.79 4.38 8.31
N TRP A 2 -3.93 3.42 7.96
CA TRP A 2 -4.01 2.57 6.77
C TRP A 2 -3.68 1.11 7.12
N LEU A 3 -4.40 0.16 6.53
CA LEU A 3 -4.25 -1.28 6.80
C LEU A 3 -3.58 -2.03 5.65
N GLY A 4 -3.71 -1.56 4.41
CA GLY A 4 -3.14 -2.22 3.22
C GLY A 4 -3.90 -3.47 2.78
N VAL A 5 -5.23 -3.48 2.91
CA VAL A 5 -6.10 -4.54 2.39
C VAL A 5 -7.11 -3.97 1.42
N GLU A 6 -7.45 -4.76 0.41
CA GLU A 6 -8.57 -4.52 -0.48
C GLU A 6 -9.52 -5.70 -0.42
N GLY A 7 -10.81 -5.43 -0.58
CA GLY A 7 -11.82 -6.44 -0.37
C GLY A 7 -13.21 -5.85 -0.39
N GLN A 8 -14.16 -6.70 -0.01
CA GLN A 8 -15.57 -6.32 0.08
C GLN A 8 -16.19 -6.93 1.32
N TYR A 9 -17.26 -6.30 1.81
CA TYR A 9 -18.06 -6.91 2.85
C TYR A 9 -18.90 -8.06 2.28
N ASP A 10 -18.90 -9.19 2.96
CA ASP A 10 -19.72 -10.35 2.64
C ASP A 10 -20.84 -10.45 3.67
N GLU A 11 -22.06 -10.07 3.25
CA GLU A 11 -23.26 -10.09 4.09
C GLU A 11 -23.61 -11.50 4.58
N LYS A 12 -23.30 -12.55 3.81
CA LYS A 12 -23.64 -13.93 4.19
C LYS A 12 -22.73 -14.45 5.28
N ARG A 13 -21.49 -13.95 5.33
CA ARG A 13 -20.46 -14.38 6.29
C ARG A 13 -20.25 -13.38 7.42
N SER A 14 -20.99 -12.26 7.41
CA SER A 14 -20.90 -11.14 8.36
C SER A 14 -19.45 -10.71 8.61
N GLY A 15 -18.74 -10.38 7.53
CA GLY A 15 -17.33 -9.99 7.64
C GLY A 15 -16.76 -9.39 6.37
N PHE A 16 -15.60 -8.75 6.50
CA PHE A 16 -14.87 -8.19 5.37
C PHE A 16 -13.95 -9.22 4.74
N GLN A 17 -14.26 -9.63 3.51
CA GLN A 17 -13.46 -10.59 2.76
C GLN A 17 -12.26 -9.90 2.10
N VAL A 18 -11.05 -10.31 2.48
CA VAL A 18 -9.80 -9.82 1.90
C VAL A 18 -9.60 -10.46 0.53
N GLN A 19 -9.67 -9.63 -0.51
CA GLN A 19 -9.43 -10.05 -1.90
C GLN A 19 -7.98 -9.83 -2.30
N ASN A 20 -7.35 -8.78 -1.78
CA ASN A 20 -5.97 -8.45 -2.04
C ASN A 20 -5.30 -7.86 -0.79
N VAL A 21 -4.01 -8.12 -0.63
CA VAL A 21 -3.19 -7.55 0.43
C VAL A 21 -2.03 -6.83 -0.25
N MET A 22 -1.83 -5.57 0.10
CA MET A 22 -0.73 -4.79 -0.46
C MET A 22 0.59 -5.29 0.11
N ASP A 23 1.54 -5.59 -0.77
CA ASP A 23 2.89 -5.99 -0.39
C ASP A 23 3.56 -4.92 0.47
N HIS A 24 4.29 -5.35 1.49
CA HIS A 24 4.90 -4.48 2.50
C HIS A 24 3.90 -3.59 3.28
N GLY A 25 2.60 -3.80 3.10
CA GLY A 25 1.56 -3.12 3.86
C GLY A 25 1.43 -3.69 5.29
N PRO A 26 0.78 -2.96 6.20
CA PRO A 26 0.66 -3.38 7.60
C PRO A 26 -0.09 -4.71 7.77
N ALA A 27 -1.08 -4.97 6.92
CA ALA A 27 -1.74 -6.26 6.84
C ALA A 27 -0.78 -7.39 6.45
N ALA A 28 0.05 -7.20 5.42
CA ALA A 28 1.04 -8.20 5.01
C ALA A 28 2.03 -8.51 6.14
N LEU A 29 2.50 -7.47 6.85
CA LEU A 29 3.39 -7.61 8.00
C LEU A 29 2.75 -8.35 9.18
N SER A 30 1.42 -8.25 9.33
CA SER A 30 0.65 -9.01 10.33
C SER A 30 0.30 -10.44 9.91
N GLY A 31 0.71 -10.87 8.71
CA GLY A 31 0.43 -12.21 8.19
C GLY A 31 -1.01 -12.39 7.68
N LEU A 32 -1.74 -11.30 7.43
CA LEU A 32 -3.00 -11.34 6.67
C LEU A 32 -2.75 -11.79 5.24
N LYS A 33 -3.68 -12.55 4.70
CA LYS A 33 -3.61 -13.14 3.36
C LYS A 33 -4.92 -12.95 2.62
N ARG A 34 -4.85 -13.04 1.29
CA ARG A 34 -6.04 -13.17 0.46
C ARG A 34 -6.86 -14.37 0.91
N GLY A 35 -8.18 -14.18 1.00
CA GLY A 35 -9.14 -15.19 1.45
C GLY A 35 -9.49 -15.09 2.94
N ASP A 36 -8.74 -14.31 3.72
CA ASP A 36 -9.08 -14.04 5.11
C ASP A 36 -10.40 -13.26 5.20
N LEU A 37 -11.23 -13.62 6.17
CA LEU A 37 -12.46 -12.90 6.48
C LEU A 37 -12.29 -12.17 7.81
N ILE A 38 -12.25 -10.85 7.79
CA ILE A 38 -12.11 -10.03 8.99
C ILE A 38 -13.50 -9.88 9.63
N LEU A 39 -13.65 -10.37 10.85
CA LEU A 39 -14.92 -10.36 11.60
C LEU A 39 -14.98 -9.15 12.54
N SER A 40 -13.87 -8.83 13.19
CA SER A 40 -13.80 -7.72 14.13
C SER A 40 -12.48 -6.98 14.08
N PHE A 41 -12.53 -5.70 14.41
CA PHE A 41 -11.39 -4.80 14.47
C PHE A 41 -11.43 -4.03 15.78
N GLN A 42 -10.36 -4.07 16.58
CA GLN A 42 -10.29 -3.42 17.89
C GLN A 42 -11.37 -3.89 18.89
N GLY A 43 -11.89 -5.11 18.71
CA GLY A 43 -13.00 -5.63 19.51
C GLY A 43 -14.38 -5.22 19.03
N GLU A 44 -14.49 -4.36 18.01
CA GLU A 44 -15.74 -3.98 17.36
C GLU A 44 -16.03 -4.88 16.16
N GLU A 45 -17.27 -5.34 16.03
CA GLU A 45 -17.71 -6.13 14.88
C GLU A 45 -17.78 -5.27 13.62
N ILE A 46 -17.30 -5.83 12.52
CA ILE A 46 -17.37 -5.16 11.23
C ILE A 46 -18.74 -5.43 10.63
N LEU A 47 -19.49 -4.35 10.42
CA LEU A 47 -20.86 -4.40 9.89
C LEU A 47 -20.92 -4.08 8.39
N SER A 48 -19.89 -3.41 7.87
CA SER A 48 -19.78 -3.04 6.46
C SER A 48 -18.33 -2.68 6.11
N GLY A 49 -18.03 -2.61 4.81
CA GLY A 49 -16.71 -2.15 4.34
C GLY A 49 -16.42 -0.70 4.73
N GLU A 50 -17.45 0.16 4.72
CA GLU A 50 -17.34 1.55 5.18
C GLU A 50 -17.10 1.65 6.68
N HIS A 51 -17.71 0.74 7.46
CA HIS A 51 -17.48 0.68 8.90
C HIS A 51 -16.01 0.33 9.21
N LEU A 52 -15.48 -0.74 8.61
CA LEU A 52 -14.06 -1.09 8.75
C LEU A 52 -13.14 0.07 8.34
N ARG A 53 -13.43 0.71 7.20
CA ARG A 53 -12.66 1.87 6.74
C ARG A 53 -12.65 2.98 7.77
N SER A 54 -13.80 3.29 8.37
CA SER A 54 -13.93 4.32 9.39
C SER A 54 -13.11 4.00 10.63
N LEU A 55 -13.16 2.76 11.14
CA LEU A 55 -12.35 2.30 12.27
C LEU A 55 -10.84 2.42 12.01
N VAL A 56 -10.40 2.04 10.81
CA VAL A 56 -8.99 2.15 10.41
C VAL A 56 -8.57 3.62 10.29
N LEU A 57 -9.45 4.50 9.79
CA LEU A 57 -9.17 5.92 9.65
C LEU A 57 -9.06 6.63 11.01
N THR A 58 -9.94 6.31 11.96
CA THR A 58 -9.93 6.87 13.32
C THR A 58 -8.78 6.32 14.18
N THR A 59 -8.21 5.18 13.82
CA THR A 59 -7.03 4.64 14.51
C THR A 59 -5.75 5.38 14.12
N SER A 60 -5.00 5.84 15.13
CA SER A 60 -3.70 6.48 14.97
C SER A 60 -2.67 5.53 14.35
N PRO A 61 -1.89 5.96 13.34
CA PRO A 61 -0.76 5.18 12.84
C PRO A 61 0.23 4.80 13.95
N GLY A 62 0.81 3.60 13.87
CA GLY A 62 1.67 3.01 14.90
C GLY A 62 0.90 2.27 16.00
N THR A 63 -0.44 2.34 16.01
CA THR A 63 -1.24 1.63 17.01
C THR A 63 -1.34 0.15 16.68
N LYS A 64 -1.02 -0.70 17.66
CA LYS A 64 -1.22 -2.15 17.56
C LYS A 64 -2.63 -2.51 18.00
N VAL A 65 -3.44 -2.94 17.04
CA VAL A 65 -4.84 -3.34 17.23
C VAL A 65 -4.98 -4.84 17.06
N GLN A 66 -5.89 -5.41 17.85
CA GLN A 66 -6.28 -6.81 17.75
C GLN A 66 -7.46 -6.93 16.78
N MET A 67 -7.42 -7.95 15.94
CA MET A 67 -8.46 -8.24 14.95
C MET A 67 -8.78 -9.73 14.96
N LYS A 68 -10.07 -10.05 14.84
CA LYS A 68 -10.51 -11.44 14.65
C LYS A 68 -10.68 -11.68 13.16
N ILE A 69 -10.03 -12.74 12.68
CA ILE A 69 -10.14 -13.18 11.30
C ILE A 69 -10.65 -14.62 11.28
N LYS A 70 -11.19 -15.02 10.13
CA LYS A 70 -11.56 -16.41 9.85
C LYS A 70 -10.84 -16.84 8.58
N ARG A 71 -9.97 -17.84 8.71
CA ARG A 71 -9.17 -18.43 7.63
C ARG A 71 -9.48 -19.91 7.56
N ASP A 72 -9.83 -20.42 6.37
CA ASP A 72 -10.22 -21.83 6.19
C ASP A 72 -11.28 -22.30 7.22
N GLU A 73 -12.26 -21.42 7.45
CA GLU A 73 -13.33 -21.58 8.44
C GLU A 73 -12.93 -21.61 9.92
N LYS A 74 -11.65 -21.46 10.24
CA LYS A 74 -11.15 -21.40 11.61
C LYS A 74 -11.01 -19.95 12.08
N PRO A 75 -11.53 -19.61 13.27
CA PRO A 75 -11.31 -18.30 13.85
C PRO A 75 -9.85 -18.18 14.33
N GLU A 76 -9.18 -17.12 13.91
CA GLU A 76 -7.84 -16.75 14.35
C GLU A 76 -7.86 -15.30 14.86
N THR A 77 -6.96 -15.01 15.80
CA THR A 77 -6.75 -13.63 16.27
C THR A 77 -5.43 -13.14 15.73
N SER A 78 -5.47 -12.08 14.92
CA SER A 78 -4.27 -11.42 14.42
C SER A 78 -4.05 -10.08 15.12
N ARG A 79 -2.80 -9.67 15.24
CA ARG A 79 -2.42 -8.36 15.77
C ARG A 79 -1.77 -7.58 14.64
N VAL A 80 -2.41 -6.48 14.26
CA VAL A 80 -1.93 -5.62 13.18
C VAL A 80 -1.51 -4.28 13.76
N GLU A 81 -0.44 -3.72 13.23
CA GLU A 81 -0.07 -2.34 13.49
C GLU A 81 -0.69 -1.48 12.39
N VAL A 82 -1.43 -0.43 12.75
CA VAL A 82 -2.00 0.46 11.73
C VAL A 82 -0.90 1.32 11.15
N GLY A 83 -0.68 1.24 9.84
CA GLY A 83 0.34 2.03 9.16
C GLY A 83 -0.11 3.47 8.87
N ARG A 84 0.85 4.31 8.50
CA ARG A 84 0.57 5.56 7.79
C ARG A 84 0.41 5.22 6.31
N MET A 85 -0.59 5.79 5.65
CA MET A 85 -0.73 5.65 4.20
C MET A 85 0.50 6.29 3.54
N PRO A 86 1.27 5.58 2.71
CA PRO A 86 2.37 6.17 1.99
C PRO A 86 1.82 7.19 0.98
N PRO A 87 2.44 8.37 0.83
CA PRO A 87 1.99 9.39 -0.11
C PRO A 87 2.07 8.95 -1.59
N ASP A 88 2.87 7.92 -1.90
CA ASP A 88 3.14 7.43 -3.26
C ASP A 88 2.28 6.22 -3.69
N VAL A 89 1.30 5.78 -2.88
CA VAL A 89 0.37 4.75 -3.35
C VAL A 89 -0.61 5.39 -4.33
N ILE A 90 -0.34 5.24 -5.62
CA ILE A 90 -1.36 5.40 -6.67
C ILE A 90 -2.37 4.27 -6.44
N VAL A 91 -3.43 4.53 -5.68
CA VAL A 91 -4.58 3.63 -5.64
C VAL A 91 -5.26 3.76 -6.99
N GLU A 92 -4.95 2.86 -7.93
CA GLU A 92 -5.69 2.77 -9.19
C GLU A 92 -7.15 2.50 -8.84
N ASN A 93 -7.94 3.55 -9.03
CA ASN A 93 -9.28 3.71 -8.50
C ASN A 93 -10.29 2.81 -9.23
N ARG A 94 -10.25 1.49 -8.99
CA ARG A 94 -11.33 0.57 -9.40
C ARG A 94 -12.34 0.27 -8.29
N ILE A 95 -12.06 0.67 -7.05
CA ILE A 95 -12.95 0.48 -5.91
C ILE A 95 -13.84 1.71 -5.66
N PHE A 96 -13.41 2.93 -6.03
CA PHE A 96 -14.16 4.15 -5.74
C PHE A 96 -15.08 4.51 -6.91
N GLY A 97 -16.20 3.81 -6.98
CA GLY A 97 -17.30 4.17 -7.87
C GLY A 97 -18.09 5.38 -7.36
N HIS A 98 -17.49 6.55 -7.14
CA HIS A 98 -18.17 7.85 -7.10
C HIS A 98 -17.18 8.97 -7.38
N THR A 99 -17.23 9.51 -8.59
CA THR A 99 -16.56 10.76 -8.95
C THR A 99 -17.28 11.90 -8.24
N LYS A 100 -16.70 12.43 -7.17
CA LYS A 100 -16.91 13.83 -6.83
C LYS A 100 -15.56 14.48 -6.70
N THR A 101 -15.13 15.09 -7.81
CA THR A 101 -14.14 16.15 -7.83
C THR A 101 -14.48 17.15 -6.72
N VAL A 102 -13.78 17.08 -5.60
CA VAL A 102 -13.71 18.22 -4.68
C VAL A 102 -12.55 19.09 -5.15
N SER A 103 -12.87 19.95 -6.11
CA SER A 103 -12.17 21.23 -6.22
C SER A 103 -12.47 22.01 -4.95
N GLY A 104 -11.46 22.32 -4.15
CA GLY A 104 -11.65 23.17 -2.96
C GLY A 104 -10.58 23.03 -1.89
N THR A 105 -9.44 23.70 -2.14
CA THR A 105 -8.62 24.40 -1.14
C THR A 105 -7.69 23.58 -0.23
N ALA A 106 -6.40 23.67 -0.60
CA ALA A 106 -5.18 23.66 0.23
C ALA A 106 -4.77 22.39 0.99
N MET A 107 -3.71 21.73 0.48
CA MET A 107 -2.56 21.31 1.30
C MET A 107 -1.25 21.63 0.53
N PRO A 108 -0.32 22.41 1.11
CA PRO A 108 0.93 22.83 0.49
C PRO A 108 2.06 21.81 0.74
N ASP A 109 1.92 20.58 0.25
CA ASP A 109 2.89 19.52 0.58
C ASP A 109 3.27 18.71 -0.68
N ALA A 110 3.39 19.38 -1.82
CA ALA A 110 3.90 18.81 -3.07
C ALA A 110 5.44 18.56 -3.05
N GLY A 111 6.04 18.38 -1.88
CA GLY A 111 7.48 18.19 -1.70
C GLY A 111 7.94 16.73 -1.75
N GLY A 112 7.09 15.78 -1.33
CA GLY A 112 7.49 14.37 -1.21
C GLY A 112 7.48 13.61 -2.54
N ALA A 113 6.36 13.66 -3.26
CA ALA A 113 6.17 12.90 -4.50
C ALA A 113 6.98 13.45 -5.68
N LEU A 114 7.27 14.76 -5.70
CA LEU A 114 8.12 15.35 -6.75
C LEU A 114 9.58 14.94 -6.57
N MET A 115 10.04 14.73 -5.33
CA MET A 115 11.45 14.42 -5.04
C MET A 115 11.81 12.98 -5.40
N VAL A 116 10.96 12.00 -5.08
CA VAL A 116 11.22 10.57 -5.41
C VAL A 116 11.15 10.32 -6.92
N GLN A 117 10.22 10.97 -7.62
CA GLN A 117 10.14 10.93 -9.08
C GLN A 117 11.35 11.59 -9.73
N GLN A 118 11.84 12.70 -9.17
CA GLN A 118 13.01 13.42 -9.66
C GLN A 118 14.30 12.61 -9.44
N GLU A 119 14.49 12.00 -8.26
CA GLU A 119 15.65 11.17 -7.94
C GLU A 119 15.73 9.93 -8.85
N LEU A 120 14.60 9.26 -9.09
CA LEU A 120 14.56 8.11 -9.99
C LEU A 120 14.85 8.52 -11.45
N HIS A 121 14.40 9.70 -11.87
CA HIS A 121 14.72 10.24 -13.19
C HIS A 121 16.22 10.55 -13.32
N MET A 122 16.83 11.16 -12.30
CA MET A 122 18.26 11.47 -12.24
C MET A 122 19.11 10.20 -12.27
N LEU A 123 18.78 9.19 -11.47
CA LEU A 123 19.52 7.93 -11.42
C LEU A 123 19.44 7.16 -12.75
N ARG A 124 18.28 7.15 -13.41
CA ARG A 124 18.11 6.55 -14.74
C ARG A 124 18.93 7.27 -15.81
N GLN A 125 19.07 8.60 -15.70
CA GLN A 125 19.92 9.36 -16.62
C GLN A 125 21.40 9.05 -16.40
N GLU A 126 21.86 8.95 -15.15
CA GLU A 126 23.26 8.66 -14.85
C GLU A 126 23.67 7.25 -15.29
N VAL A 127 22.79 6.26 -15.11
CA VAL A 127 23.01 4.90 -15.64
C VAL A 127 23.17 4.91 -17.15
N ARG A 128 22.34 5.65 -17.89
CA ARG A 128 22.48 5.79 -19.36
C ARG A 128 23.79 6.45 -19.75
N ARG A 129 24.19 7.50 -19.02
CA ARG A 129 25.46 8.20 -19.26
C ARG A 129 26.67 7.29 -19.05
N LEU A 130 26.69 6.51 -17.98
CA LEU A 130 27.75 5.54 -17.68
C LEU A 130 27.80 4.42 -18.73
N GLN A 131 26.65 3.93 -19.19
CA GLN A 131 26.60 2.94 -20.26
C GLN A 131 27.14 3.45 -21.59
N GLN A 132 26.95 4.74 -21.90
CA GLN A 132 27.54 5.36 -23.09
C GLN A 132 29.06 5.48 -22.97
N GLN A 133 29.59 5.85 -21.79
CA GLN A 133 31.03 5.94 -21.55
C GLN A 133 31.73 4.58 -21.66
N LEU A 134 31.08 3.50 -21.22
CA LEU A 134 31.63 2.15 -21.33
C LEU A 134 31.62 1.61 -22.78
N GLN A 135 30.78 2.15 -23.67
CA GLN A 135 30.76 1.80 -25.10
C GLN A 135 31.83 2.54 -25.92
N VAL A 136 32.36 3.66 -25.43
CA VAL A 136 33.44 4.43 -26.09
C VAL A 136 34.83 4.12 -25.53
N ARG A 137 35.13 2.86 -25.19
CA ARG A 137 36.55 2.44 -25.10
C ARG A 137 37.04 2.14 -26.53
N PRO A 138 37.79 3.04 -27.20
CA PRO A 138 38.48 2.65 -28.41
C PRO A 138 39.44 1.50 -28.10
N LYS A 139 39.46 0.50 -28.97
CA LYS A 139 40.51 -0.53 -29.03
C LYS A 139 41.85 0.13 -29.37
N GLN A 140 42.48 0.77 -28.40
CA GLN A 140 43.88 1.18 -28.47
C GLN A 140 44.67 0.42 -27.39
N ALA A 141 44.69 -0.90 -27.57
CA ALA A 141 45.82 -1.71 -27.19
C ALA A 141 46.22 -2.45 -28.47
N LEU A 142 47.54 -2.51 -28.74
CA LEU A 142 48.21 -3.25 -29.82
C LEU A 142 48.58 -2.44 -31.09
N GLN A 143 49.41 -1.41 -30.91
CA GLN A 143 50.51 -1.09 -31.83
C GLN A 143 51.60 -0.49 -30.91
N GLY A 144 52.67 -1.18 -30.53
CA GLY A 144 53.53 -1.98 -31.38
C GLY A 144 54.50 -1.04 -32.12
N ASN A 145 55.41 -0.40 -31.37
CA ASN A 145 56.75 -0.02 -31.82
C ASN A 145 57.64 0.20 -30.60
#